data_AF-A0AAE6KTS3-F1
#
_entry.id   AF-A0AAE6KTS3-F1
#
_cell.length_a   1.000
_cell.length_b   1.000
_cell.length_c   1.000
_cell.angle_alpha   90.00
_cell.angle_beta   90.00
_cell.angle_gamma   90.00
#
_symmetry.space_group_name_H-M   'P 1'
#
loop_
_entity.id
_entity.type
_entity.pdbx_description
1 polymer ?
#
loop_
_entity_poly.entity_id
_entity_poly.type
_entity_poly.pdbx_seq_one_letter_code
_entity_poly.pdbx_strand_id
1 'polypeptide(L)' 'MSLDNNHVVRQLRDMVVSRKNHYGSKSQRGTEVAALFYSLIETARLPGEAPGHDLRRAVLAAIENPGTITLRHRQD' A
#
# COMPACT_ATOMS: atom_id res chain seq x y z
N MET A 1 25.77 24.78 -2.04
CA MET A 1 25.13 23.46 -2.14
C MET A 1 23.97 23.46 -1.14
N SER A 2 22.73 23.52 -1.63
CA SER A 2 21.56 23.68 -0.76
C SER A 2 21.23 22.35 -0.11
N LEU A 3 21.25 22.29 1.22
CA LEU A 3 20.80 21.14 1.99
C LEU A 3 19.26 21.14 1.96
N ASP A 4 18.66 20.54 0.94
CA ASP A 4 17.20 20.38 0.87
C ASP A 4 16.80 18.94 1.21
N ASN A 5 15.74 18.80 2.02
CA ASN A 5 15.22 17.51 2.46
C ASN A 5 14.00 17.06 1.63
N ASN A 6 13.74 17.71 0.48
CA ASN A 6 12.48 17.53 -0.23
C ASN A 6 12.28 16.09 -0.66
N HIS A 7 13.36 15.39 -1.01
CA HIS A 7 13.30 13.98 -1.36
C HIS A 7 12.82 13.11 -0.18
N VAL A 8 13.41 13.31 1.00
CA VAL A 8 13.06 12.58 2.22
C VAL A 8 11.63 12.92 2.67
N VAL A 9 11.24 14.20 2.65
CA VAL A 9 9.88 14.62 3.01
C VAL A 9 8.85 14.08 2.03
N ARG A 10 9.19 13.97 0.74
CA ARG A 10 8.31 13.40 -0.28
C ARG A 10 8.13 11.89 -0.10
N GLN A 11 9.17 11.16 0.30
CA GLN A 11 9.07 9.75 0.67
C GLN A 11 8.20 9.53 1.92
N LEU A 12 8.28 10.42 2.92
CA LEU A 12 7.48 10.32 4.15
C LEU A 12 6.02 10.80 3.99
N ARG A 13 5.72 11.54 2.91
CA ARG A 13 4.42 12.17 2.70
C ARG A 13 3.29 11.13 2.66
N ASP A 14 3.51 10.01 1.98
CA ASP A 14 2.49 8.98 1.80
C ASP A 14 2.15 8.31 3.15
N MET A 15 3.15 8.08 4.01
CA MET A 15 2.94 7.64 5.40
C MET A 15 2.13 8.65 6.22
N VAL A 16 2.46 9.95 6.14
CA VAL A 16 1.80 11.00 6.92
C VAL A 16 0.34 11.20 6.47
N VAL A 17 0.09 11.14 5.17
CA VAL A 17 -1.28 11.20 4.60
C VAL A 17 -2.06 9.93 4.97
N SER A 18 -1.43 8.76 4.91
CA SER A 18 -2.03 7.50 5.36
C SER A 18 -2.41 7.54 6.84
N ARG A 19 -1.55 8.09 7.73
CA ARG A 19 -1.86 8.32 9.15
C ARG A 19 -3.09 9.23 9.32
N LYS A 20 -3.25 10.23 8.45
CA LYS A 20 -4.45 11.08 8.46
C LYS A 20 -5.71 10.32 8.04
N ASN A 21 -5.63 9.45 7.03
CA ASN A 21 -6.71 8.53 6.69
C ASN A 21 -7.01 7.53 7.82
N HIS A 22 -5.98 7.14 8.58
CA HIS A 22 -6.09 6.23 9.71
C HIS A 22 -6.88 6.81 10.89
N TYR A 23 -7.01 8.13 11.06
CA TYR A 23 -7.94 8.70 12.06
C TYR A 23 -9.39 8.20 11.90
N GLY A 24 -9.76 7.67 10.72
CA GLY A 24 -11.05 7.03 10.50
C GLY A 24 -11.18 5.61 11.09
N SER A 25 -10.06 4.92 11.36
CA SER A 25 -10.04 3.58 11.93
C SER A 25 -10.26 3.65 13.45
N LYS A 26 -11.51 3.69 13.90
CA LYS A 26 -11.88 3.79 15.32
C LYS A 26 -11.63 2.50 16.14
N SER A 27 -10.79 1.58 15.66
CA SER A 27 -10.50 0.31 16.33
C SER A 27 -9.08 -0.19 16.05
N GLN A 28 -8.50 -0.90 17.02
CA GLN A 28 -7.19 -1.55 16.89
C GLN A 28 -7.11 -2.47 15.66
N ARG A 29 -8.17 -3.27 15.42
CA ARG A 29 -8.24 -4.12 14.23
C ARG A 29 -8.19 -3.31 12.93
N GLY A 30 -8.83 -2.14 12.89
CA GLY A 30 -8.73 -1.23 11.76
C GLY A 30 -7.31 -0.69 11.55
N THR A 31 -6.58 -0.42 12.64
CA THR A 31 -5.15 -0.06 12.60
C THR A 31 -4.29 -1.18 12.03
N GLU A 32 -4.49 -2.40 12.51
CA GLU A 32 -3.73 -3.57 12.06
C GLU A 32 -3.93 -3.83 10.57
N VAL A 33 -5.18 -3.77 10.10
CA VAL A 33 -5.51 -3.90 8.67
C VAL A 33 -4.86 -2.78 7.86
N ALA A 34 -4.94 -1.52 8.32
CA ALA A 34 -4.31 -0.39 7.61
C ALA A 34 -2.78 -0.54 7.53
N ALA A 35 -2.13 -0.98 8.60
CA ALA A 35 -0.68 -1.22 8.63
C ALA A 35 -0.25 -2.33 7.67
N LEU A 36 -1.03 -3.41 7.57
CA LEU A 36 -0.80 -4.49 6.62
C LEU A 36 -0.89 -4.00 5.17
N PHE A 37 -1.96 -3.28 4.82
CA PHE A 37 -2.12 -2.73 3.47
C PHE A 37 -1.02 -1.72 3.12
N TYR A 38 -0.62 -0.87 4.07
CA TYR A 38 0.46 0.09 3.84
C TYR A 38 1.78 -0.62 3.55
N SER A 39 2.16 -1.58 4.39
CA SER A 39 3.38 -2.37 4.22
C SER A 39 3.42 -3.11 2.86
N LEU A 40 2.28 -3.70 2.46
CA LEU A 40 2.14 -4.39 1.19
C LEU A 40 2.31 -3.44 -0.02
N ILE A 41 1.66 -2.28 0.02
CA ILE A 41 1.70 -1.29 -1.06
C ILE A 41 3.10 -0.70 -1.21
N GLU A 42 3.76 -0.32 -0.11
CA GLU A 42 5.13 0.22 -0.16
C GLU A 42 6.11 -0.83 -0.68
N THR A 43 5.99 -2.08 -0.24
CA THR A 43 6.81 -3.19 -0.75
C THR A 43 6.59 -3.41 -2.25
N ALA A 44 5.36 -3.20 -2.74
CA ALA A 44 5.04 -3.25 -4.16
C ALA A 44 5.60 -2.11 -5.00
N ARG A 45 5.91 -0.96 -4.38
CA ARG A 45 6.51 0.17 -5.11
C ARG A 45 8.03 0.03 -5.27
N LEU A 46 8.71 -0.75 -4.42
CA LEU A 46 10.18 -0.88 -4.47
C LEU A 46 10.73 -1.32 -5.84
N PRO A 47 10.10 -2.26 -6.58
CA PRO A 47 10.56 -2.64 -7.92
C PRO A 47 10.14 -1.64 -9.01
N GLY A 48 9.45 -0.55 -8.68
CA GLY A 48 8.84 0.37 -9.66
C GLY A 48 7.48 -0.08 -10.20
N GLU A 49 6.92 -1.16 -9.65
CA GLU A 49 5.62 -1.72 -10.05
C GLU A 49 4.45 -0.86 -9.55
N ALA A 50 3.34 -0.87 -10.30
CA ALA A 50 2.11 -0.17 -9.94
C ALA A 50 1.24 -1.03 -9.00
N PRO A 51 1.18 -0.73 -7.68
CA PRO A 51 0.53 -1.62 -6.69
C PRO A 51 -0.98 -1.77 -6.91
N GLY A 52 -1.59 -0.77 -7.55
CA GLY A 52 -3.03 -0.76 -7.83
C GLY A 52 -3.47 -1.86 -8.79
N HIS A 53 -2.61 -2.28 -9.71
CA HIS A 53 -2.94 -3.35 -10.65
C HIS A 53 -3.08 -4.71 -9.94
N ASP A 54 -2.09 -5.05 -9.10
CA ASP A 54 -2.09 -6.28 -8.31
C ASP A 54 -3.26 -6.32 -7.32
N LEU A 55 -3.51 -5.22 -6.60
CA LEU A 55 -4.62 -5.12 -5.67
C LEU A 55 -5.97 -5.27 -6.37
N ARG A 56 -6.16 -4.57 -7.49
CA ARG A 56 -7.41 -4.68 -8.26
C ARG A 56 -7.64 -6.11 -8.73
N ARG A 57 -6.60 -6.77 -9.25
CA ARG A 57 -6.70 -8.17 -9.68
C ARG A 57 -7.05 -9.09 -8.52
N ALA A 58 -6.38 -8.95 -7.38
CA ALA A 58 -6.63 -9.77 -6.20
C ALA A 58 -8.07 -9.60 -5.68
N VAL A 59 -8.57 -8.37 -5.64
CA VAL A 59 -9.95 -8.08 -5.21
C VAL A 59 -10.96 -8.68 -6.19
N LEU A 60 -10.78 -8.49 -7.50
CA LEU A 60 -11.69 -9.06 -8.50
C LEU A 60 -11.71 -10.59 -8.43
N ALA A 61 -10.55 -11.23 -8.31
CA ALA A 61 -10.44 -12.67 -8.21
C ALA A 61 -11.10 -13.21 -6.92
N ALA A 62 -10.96 -12.51 -5.80
CA ALA A 62 -11.61 -12.89 -4.54
C ALA A 62 -13.13 -12.68 -4.55
N ILE A 63 -13.63 -11.70 -5.30
CA ILE A 63 -15.09 -11.50 -5.51
C ILE A 63 -15.65 -12.65 -6.35
N GLU A 64 -14.95 -13.04 -7.42
CA GLU A 64 -15.37 -14.13 -8.31
C GLU A 64 -15.26 -15.50 -7.64
N ASN A 65 -14.18 -15.74 -6.91
CA ASN A 65 -13.92 -16.98 -6.19
C ASN A 65 -13.38 -16.70 -4.77
N PRO A 66 -14.26 -16.64 -3.76
CA PRO A 66 -13.86 -16.39 -2.38
C PRO A 66 -12.80 -17.36 -1.88
N GLY A 67 -11.71 -16.83 -1.32
CA GLY A 67 -10.57 -17.61 -0.84
C GLY A 67 -9.49 -17.90 -1.88
N THR A 68 -9.66 -17.44 -3.13
CA THR A 68 -8.61 -17.59 -4.14
C THR A 68 -7.35 -16.80 -3.78
N ILE A 69 -6.19 -17.39 -4.02
CA ILE A 69 -4.89 -16.77 -3.76
C ILE A 69 -4.39 -16.15 -5.06
N THR A 70 -4.32 -14.82 -5.11
CA THR A 70 -3.76 -14.10 -6.26
C THR A 70 -2.29 -13.77 -5.98
N LEU A 71 -1.39 -14.43 -6.70
CA LEU A 71 0.05 -14.13 -6.64
C LEU A 71 0.35 -12.79 -7.31
N ARG A 72 1.44 -12.12 -6.96
CA ARG A 72 1.95 -10.96 -7.71
C ARG A 72 2.38 -11.41 -9.11
N HIS A 73 2.14 -10.59 -10.13
CA HIS A 73 2.76 -10.80 -11.43
C HIS A 73 4.18 -10.22 -11.39
N ARG A 74 5.21 -11.06 -11.55
CA ARG A 74 6.58 -10.58 -11.78
C ARG A 74 6.64 -10.10 -13.24
N GLN A 75 7.02 -8.86 -13.49
CA GLN A 75 7.35 -8.42 -14.84
C GLN A 75 8.86 -8.63 -15.03
N ASP A 76 9.22 -9.46 -16.02
CA ASP A 76 10.60 -9.65 -16.49
C ASP A 76 11.02 -8.48 -17.38
#